data_AF-A0A127SIA6-F1
#
_entry.id   AF-A0A127SIA6-F1
#
_cell.length_a   1.000
_cell.length_b   1.000
_cell.length_c   1.000
_cell.angle_alpha   90.00
_cell.angle_beta   90.00
_cell.angle_gamma   90.00
#
_symmetry.space_group_name_H-M   'P 1'
#
loop_
_entity.id
_entity.type
_entity.pdbx_description
1 polymer ?
#
loop_
_entity_poly.entity_id
_entity_poly.type
_entity_poly.pdbx_seq_one_letter_code
_entity_poly.pdbx_strand_id
1 'polypeptide(L)' 'MVRPGGTFYIFPKALEADANAFCMKAKEYDLILVPSDSFGVSGYFRMAYCIDTDKVKRSIPVLERFVREEYGL' A
#
# COMPACT_ATOMS: atom_id res chain seq x y z
N MET A 1 -2.35 0.80 -15.64
CA MET A 1 -2.60 1.41 -14.32
C MET A 1 -3.98 2.05 -14.34
N VAL A 2 -4.91 1.62 -13.51
CA VAL A 2 -6.23 2.26 -13.38
C VAL A 2 -6.12 3.35 -12.32
N ARG A 3 -6.39 4.60 -12.70
CA ARG A 3 -6.43 5.73 -11.75
C ARG A 3 -7.84 5.84 -11.17
N PRO A 4 -8.01 6.08 -9.86
CA PRO A 4 -9.33 6.27 -9.27
C PRO A 4 -10.00 7.52 -9.86
N GLY A 5 -11.28 7.41 -10.22
CA GLY A 5 -12.08 8.54 -10.72
C GLY A 5 -12.61 9.46 -9.62
N GLY A 6 -12.36 9.14 -8.34
CA GLY A 6 -12.84 9.88 -7.18
C GLY A 6 -12.57 9.15 -5.86
N THR A 7 -13.11 9.66 -4.76
CA THR A 7 -12.85 9.23 -3.36
C THR A 7 -11.44 9.56 -2.86
N PHE A 8 -11.04 8.99 -1.72
CA PHE A 8 -9.77 9.22 -1.03
C PHE A 8 -9.00 7.91 -0.76
N TYR A 9 -9.25 6.89 -1.58
CA TYR A 9 -8.60 5.59 -1.52
C TYR A 9 -7.99 5.20 -2.86
N ILE A 10 -6.85 4.50 -2.81
CA ILE A 10 -6.28 3.79 -3.95
C ILE A 10 -6.17 2.30 -3.63
N PHE A 11 -6.30 1.45 -4.66
CA PHE A 11 -6.18 0.00 -4.57
C PHE A 11 -5.06 -0.52 -5.47
N PRO A 12 -3.78 -0.42 -5.07
CA PRO A 12 -2.70 -1.04 -5.81
C PRO A 12 -2.74 -2.57 -5.68
N LYS A 13 -2.20 -3.25 -6.68
CA LYS A 13 -1.92 -4.69 -6.60
C LYS A 13 -0.69 -4.89 -5.71
N ALA A 14 -0.74 -5.86 -4.81
CA ALA A 14 0.43 -6.26 -4.02
C ALA A 14 1.50 -6.85 -4.95
N LEU A 15 2.77 -6.76 -4.52
CA LEU A 15 3.91 -7.34 -5.24
C LEU A 15 4.04 -8.86 -5.01
N GLU A 16 3.15 -9.43 -4.20
CA GLU A 16 3.01 -10.86 -3.96
C GLU A 16 1.52 -11.26 -3.97
N ALA A 17 1.25 -12.57 -4.02
CA ALA A 17 -0.12 -13.08 -4.13
C ALA A 17 -0.97 -12.83 -2.87
N ASP A 18 -0.33 -12.91 -1.70
CA ASP A 18 -0.98 -12.69 -0.41
C ASP A 18 -0.83 -11.23 0.04
N ALA A 19 -1.92 -10.47 -0.07
CA ALA A 19 -1.94 -9.07 0.35
C ALA A 19 -1.77 -8.91 1.87
N ASN A 20 -2.11 -9.92 2.68
CA ASN A 20 -1.89 -9.88 4.13
C ASN A 20 -0.41 -9.96 4.45
N ALA A 21 0.31 -10.90 3.81
CA ALA A 21 1.75 -11.01 3.95
C ALA A 21 2.46 -9.71 3.53
N PHE A 22 2.01 -9.11 2.42
CA PHE A 22 2.54 -7.83 1.94
C PHE A 22 2.35 -6.70 2.96
N CYS A 23 1.12 -6.55 3.48
CA CYS A 23 0.82 -5.53 4.49
C CYS A 23 1.55 -5.77 5.81
N MET A 24 1.80 -7.03 6.20
CA MET A 24 2.57 -7.37 7.39
C MET A 24 4.05 -7.01 7.24
N LYS A 25 4.68 -7.26 6.09
CA LYS A 25 6.05 -6.79 5.83
C LYS A 25 6.12 -5.26 5.82
N ALA A 26 5.17 -4.59 5.16
CA ALA A 26 5.12 -3.14 5.10
C ALA A 26 5.02 -2.50 6.50
N LYS A 27 4.32 -3.16 7.43
CA LYS A 27 4.18 -2.72 8.83
C LYS A 27 5.53 -2.59 9.54
N GLU A 28 6.51 -3.44 9.24
CA GLU A 28 7.88 -3.37 9.81
C GLU A 28 8.63 -2.09 9.38
N TYR A 29 8.14 -1.40 8.36
CA TYR A 29 8.66 -0.12 7.85
C TYR A 29 7.80 1.07 8.29
N ASP A 30 6.92 0.90 9.28
CA ASP A 30 5.93 1.90 9.72
C ASP A 30 4.87 2.26 8.64
N LEU A 31 4.68 1.39 7.64
CA LEU A 31 3.65 1.55 6.61
C LEU A 31 2.40 0.75 6.98
N ILE A 32 1.36 1.45 7.44
CA ILE A 32 0.09 0.82 7.82
C ILE A 32 -0.85 0.77 6.60
N LEU A 33 -0.93 -0.41 6.00
CA LEU A 33 -1.73 -0.69 4.81
C LEU A 33 -2.88 -1.65 5.17
N VAL A 34 -3.97 -1.62 4.41
CA VAL A 34 -5.13 -2.49 4.66
C VAL A 34 -5.24 -3.53 3.55
N PRO A 35 -5.09 -4.84 3.83
CA PRO A 35 -5.31 -5.88 2.83
C PRO A 35 -6.78 -5.86 2.35
N SER A 36 -7.00 -6.13 1.06
CA SER A 36 -8.33 -6.00 0.45
C SER A 36 -9.14 -7.30 0.45
N ASP A 37 -8.65 -8.36 1.10
CA ASP A 37 -9.33 -9.65 1.16
C ASP A 37 -10.73 -9.55 1.77
N SER A 38 -10.90 -8.73 2.82
CA SER A 38 -12.22 -8.46 3.43
C SER A 38 -13.16 -7.64 2.54
N PHE A 39 -12.66 -7.05 1.46
CA PHE A 39 -13.45 -6.37 0.43
C PHE A 39 -13.74 -7.28 -0.78
N GLY A 40 -13.35 -8.56 -0.72
CA GLY A 40 -13.56 -9.51 -1.82
C GLY A 40 -12.57 -9.37 -2.98
N VAL A 41 -11.46 -8.64 -2.78
CA VAL A 41 -10.44 -8.40 -3.81
C VAL A 41 -9.08 -8.90 -3.31
N SER A 42 -8.77 -10.16 -3.59
CA SER A 42 -7.50 -10.79 -3.18
C SER A 42 -6.31 -10.28 -3.99
N GLY A 43 -5.13 -10.23 -3.36
CA GLY A 43 -3.89 -9.74 -3.99
C GLY A 43 -3.82 -8.22 -4.20
N TYR A 44 -4.75 -7.47 -3.62
CA TYR A 44 -4.74 -5.99 -3.60
C TYR A 44 -4.76 -5.48 -2.17
N PHE A 45 -4.31 -4.26 -1.98
CA PHE A 45 -4.38 -3.56 -0.69
C PHE A 45 -4.91 -2.14 -0.90
N ARG A 46 -5.53 -1.59 0.13
CA ARG A 46 -6.09 -0.25 0.14
C ARG A 46 -5.14 0.71 0.84
N MET A 47 -4.85 1.84 0.20
CA MET A 47 -4.19 2.98 0.82
C MET A 47 -5.16 4.14 0.90
N ALA A 48 -5.29 4.72 2.10
CA ALA A 48 -6.05 5.95 2.31
C ALA A 48 -5.10 7.15 2.23
N TYR A 49 -5.47 8.18 1.48
CA TYR A 49 -4.72 9.44 1.40
C TYR A 49 -5.51 10.64 1.92
N CYS A 50 -6.59 10.40 2.67
CA CYS A 50 -7.32 11.42 3.44
C CYS A 50 -6.57 11.83 4.72
N ILE A 51 -5.30 12.22 4.57
CA ILE A 51 -4.41 12.68 5.65
C ILE A 51 -3.60 13.87 5.13
N ASP A 52 -2.88 14.56 6.02
CA ASP A 52 -2.06 15.70 5.64
C ASP A 52 -1.09 15.38 4.51
N THR A 53 -1.04 16.25 3.50
CA THR A 53 -0.18 16.10 2.32
C THR A 53 1.28 15.86 2.69
N ASP A 54 1.78 16.53 3.73
CA ASP A 54 3.18 16.36 4.16
C ASP A 54 3.42 15.01 4.84
N LYS A 55 2.39 14.40 5.46
CA LYS A 55 2.47 13.02 5.93
C LYS A 55 2.50 12.05 4.75
N VAL A 56 1.68 12.26 3.72
CA VAL A 56 1.74 11.47 2.48
C VAL A 56 3.12 11.56 1.84
N LYS A 57 3.66 12.77 1.65
CA LYS A 57 4.99 13.00 1.07
C LYS A 57 6.11 12.29 1.84
N ARG A 58 6.09 12.34 3.18
CA ARG A 58 7.07 11.65 4.02
C ARG A 58 6.98 10.12 3.95
N SER A 59 5.81 9.57 3.60
CA SER A 59 5.64 8.13 3.46
C SER A 59 6.21 7.57 2.14
N ILE A 60 6.34 8.40 1.11
CA ILE A 60 6.86 8.00 -0.21
C ILE A 60 8.27 7.37 -0.12
N PRO A 61 9.30 8.02 0.45
CA PRO A 61 10.64 7.42 0.53
C PRO A 61 10.68 6.14 1.39
N VAL A 62 9.77 6.00 2.36
CA VAL A 62 9.65 4.80 3.18
C VAL A 62 9.05 3.65 2.36
N LEU A 63 8.03 3.94 1.53
CA LEU A 63 7.45 2.99 0.59
C LEU A 63 8.49 2.52 -0.43
N GLU A 64 9.29 3.43 -0.99
CA GLU A 64 10.38 3.10 -1.91
C GLU A 64 11.44 2.22 -1.24
N ARG A 65 11.82 2.52 0.01
CA ARG A 65 12.75 1.69 0.78
C ARG A 65 12.21 0.29 0.98
N PHE A 66 10.96 0.15 1.43
CA PHE A 66 10.28 -1.12 1.62
C PHE A 66 10.26 -1.94 0.33
N VAL A 67 9.85 -1.34 -0.79
CA VAL A 67 9.78 -2.03 -2.08
C VAL A 67 11.16 -2.51 -2.54
N ARG A 68 12.18 -1.67 -2.38
CA ARG A 68 13.56 -2.01 -2.75
C ARG A 68 14.13 -3.14 -1.89
N GLU A 69 13.93 -3.09 -0.58
CA GLU A 69 14.54 -4.06 0.35
C GLU A 69 13.83 -5.43 0.31
N GLU A 70 12.51 -5.48 0.15
CA GLU A 70 11.75 -6.73 0.13
C GLU A 70 11.61 -7.35 -1.27
N TYR A 71 11.64 -6.54 -2.33
CA TYR A 71 11.35 -7.00 -3.70
C TYR A 71 12.42 -6.64 -4.74
N GLY A 72 13.46 -5.88 -4.38
CA GLY A 72 14.56 -5.55 -5.29
C GLY A 72 14.19 -4.64 -6.46
N LEU A 73 13.09 -3.88 -6.33
CA LEU A 73 12.57 -2.96 -7.34
C LEU A 73 12.94 -1.49 -7.06
#